data_AF-A0A419J045-F1
#
_entry.id   AF-A0A419J045-F1
#
_cell.length_a   1.000
_cell.length_b   1.000
_cell.length_c   1.000
_cell.angle_alpha   90.00
_cell.angle_beta   90.00
_cell.angle_gamma   90.00
#
_symmetry.space_group_name_H-M   'P 1'
#
loop_
_entity.id
_entity.type
_entity.pdbx_description
1 polymer ?
#
loop_
_entity_poly.entity_id
_entity_poly.type
_entity_poly.pdbx_seq_one_letter_code
_entity_poly.pdbx_strand_id
1 'polypeptide(L)'
;IEVIPIFESVQIILSADTILDDYITLSQDIFHEKVSYMRPFLARSDPALNSGIVATTLAIKWALSQFAKLSTRRGIPLYPIIAPGALPFRGGLTPETTQEFLDEFAGIRTLVIQSAFRYDFDKADVAKAIKKIQAEMPHLEARLIEPELFPYFLYITNLFEKSYRETVEQMALFISQVSHFIPARRERMQHIGLFGYSRRVGENLLPRAIGFTAASYSLGIPAELFGLGKAIKQAQKEGYWNVVTEYYPSLKSHITRAGKFFRRQSLEALNMIEMEKELPVLEEFTGEPLGPVTASENEHAKLIGQIIDSLKNDQNPQDFIEQAAVLRKSLG
;
A
#
# COMPACT_ATOMS: atom_id res chain seq x y z
N ILE A 1 -24.04 9.25 18.29
CA ILE A 1 -23.17 8.26 17.61
C ILE A 1 -22.65 8.98 16.39
N GLU A 2 -21.33 9.18 16.30
CA GLU A 2 -20.73 9.90 15.16
C GLU A 2 -20.31 8.91 14.07
N VAL A 3 -20.44 9.31 12.80
CA VAL A 3 -20.04 8.49 11.65
C VAL A 3 -18.55 8.66 11.37
N ILE A 4 -17.87 7.55 11.09
CA ILE A 4 -16.48 7.51 10.62
C ILE A 4 -16.53 7.12 9.13
N PRO A 5 -16.40 8.06 8.18
CA PRO A 5 -16.39 7.73 6.77
C PRO A 5 -15.07 7.04 6.40
N ILE A 6 -15.15 5.98 5.60
CA ILE A 6 -13.99 5.28 5.05
C ILE A 6 -13.90 5.52 3.55
N PHE A 7 -12.71 5.89 3.08
CA PHE A 7 -12.41 6.18 1.68
C PHE A 7 -11.48 5.09 1.12
N GLU A 8 -11.95 4.31 0.14
CA GLU A 8 -11.33 3.04 -0.27
C GLU A 8 -10.79 3.01 -1.71
N SER A 9 -10.89 4.10 -2.47
CA SER A 9 -10.29 4.22 -3.80
C SER A 9 -9.50 5.51 -3.95
N VAL A 10 -8.49 5.51 -4.82
CA VAL A 10 -7.62 6.67 -5.08
C VAL A 10 -8.43 7.91 -5.47
N GLN A 11 -9.39 7.77 -6.39
CA GLN A 11 -10.22 8.88 -6.85
C GLN A 11 -11.10 9.45 -5.73
N ILE A 12 -11.69 8.59 -4.90
CA ILE A 12 -12.51 9.03 -3.78
C ILE A 12 -11.64 9.70 -2.71
N ILE A 13 -10.43 9.18 -2.44
CA ILE A 13 -9.48 9.78 -1.50
C ILE A 13 -9.05 11.18 -1.97
N LEU A 14 -8.80 11.37 -3.27
CA LEU A 14 -8.43 12.67 -3.84
C LEU A 14 -9.52 13.75 -3.68
N SER A 15 -10.78 13.35 -3.56
CA SER A 15 -11.93 14.25 -3.37
C SER A 15 -12.56 14.15 -1.97
N ALA A 16 -11.86 13.52 -1.02
CA ALA A 16 -12.42 13.23 0.29
C ALA A 16 -12.78 14.50 1.08
N ASP A 17 -12.04 15.59 0.91
CA ASP A 17 -12.34 16.87 1.57
C ASP A 17 -13.66 17.46 1.08
N THR A 18 -13.93 17.42 -0.22
CA THR A 18 -15.23 17.85 -0.78
C THR A 18 -16.38 17.01 -0.20
N ILE A 19 -16.22 15.68 -0.17
CA ILE A 19 -17.25 14.79 0.38
C ILE A 19 -17.51 15.09 1.87
N LEU A 20 -16.46 15.34 2.64
CA LEU A 20 -16.60 15.72 4.05
C LEU A 20 -17.25 17.10 4.21
N ASP A 21 -16.91 18.06 3.35
CA ASP A 21 -17.46 19.41 3.39
C ASP A 21 -18.97 19.41 3.10
N ASP A 22 -19.38 18.63 2.10
CA ASP A 22 -20.79 18.39 1.77
C ASP A 22 -21.51 17.72 2.93
N TYR A 23 -20.91 16.68 3.54
CA TYR A 23 -21.49 16.01 4.71
C TYR A 23 -21.66 16.97 5.90
N ILE A 24 -20.66 17.79 6.20
CA ILE A 24 -20.73 18.78 7.29
C ILE A 24 -21.87 19.78 7.03
N THR A 25 -22.00 20.25 5.80
CA THR A 25 -23.03 21.20 5.40
C THR A 25 -24.43 20.57 5.51
N LEU A 26 -24.63 19.40 4.89
CA LEU A 26 -25.91 18.68 4.93
C LEU A 26 -26.31 18.28 6.36
N SER A 27 -25.35 17.88 7.20
CA SER A 27 -25.65 17.53 8.59
C SER A 27 -26.19 18.73 9.37
N GLN A 28 -25.59 19.91 9.16
CA GLN A 28 -26.05 21.13 9.79
C GLN A 28 -27.44 21.56 9.29
N ASP A 29 -27.71 21.35 8.00
CA ASP A 29 -28.99 21.72 7.38
C ASP A 29 -30.14 20.80 7.79
N ILE A 30 -29.89 19.48 7.85
CA ILE A 30 -30.91 18.46 8.12
C ILE A 30 -31.19 18.32 9.62
N PHE A 31 -30.13 18.27 10.44
CA PHE A 31 -30.25 17.97 11.87
C PHE A 31 -30.20 19.22 12.75
N HIS A 32 -29.88 20.38 12.19
CA HIS A 32 -29.68 21.64 12.91
C HIS A 32 -28.60 21.57 14.01
N GLU A 33 -27.74 20.54 13.96
CA GLU A 33 -26.64 20.33 14.89
C GLU A 33 -25.30 20.52 14.20
N LYS A 34 -24.37 21.15 14.93
CA LYS A 34 -23.02 21.39 14.43
C LYS A 34 -22.15 20.15 14.63
N VAL A 35 -21.55 19.68 13.53
CA VAL A 35 -20.50 18.65 13.59
C VAL A 35 -19.32 19.17 14.43
N SER A 36 -19.05 18.50 15.55
CA SER A 36 -18.04 18.93 16.52
C SER A 36 -16.62 18.51 16.12
N TYR A 37 -16.47 17.38 15.44
CA TYR A 37 -15.23 16.89 14.85
C TYR A 37 -15.54 15.83 13.79
N MET A 38 -14.55 15.51 12.94
CA MET A 38 -14.63 14.38 12.02
C MET A 38 -13.42 13.48 12.15
N ARG A 39 -13.58 12.18 11.90
CA ARG A 39 -12.48 11.20 11.90
C ARG A 39 -12.44 10.44 10.58
N PRO A 40 -12.01 11.07 9.47
CA PRO A 40 -11.99 10.38 8.18
C PRO A 40 -10.98 9.23 8.18
N PHE A 41 -11.40 8.06 7.69
CA PHE A 41 -10.54 6.89 7.56
C PHE A 41 -10.05 6.78 6.12
N LEU A 42 -8.74 6.92 5.93
CA LEU A 42 -8.08 6.71 4.66
C LEU A 42 -7.63 5.26 4.56
N ALA A 43 -8.28 4.46 3.72
CA ALA A 43 -7.84 3.10 3.48
C ALA A 43 -6.48 3.11 2.78
N ARG A 44 -5.65 2.12 3.09
CA ARG A 44 -4.31 2.00 2.50
C ARG A 44 -4.20 0.77 1.63
N SER A 45 -4.65 -0.37 2.16
CA SER A 45 -4.48 -1.67 1.51
C SER A 45 -5.36 -1.83 0.27
N ASP A 46 -6.62 -1.42 0.32
CA ASP A 46 -7.55 -1.58 -0.81
C ASP A 46 -7.26 -0.62 -1.98
N PRO A 47 -6.96 0.68 -1.78
CA PRO A 47 -6.49 1.51 -2.89
C PRO A 47 -5.17 1.01 -3.47
N ALA A 48 -4.23 0.52 -2.65
CA ALA A 48 -2.97 -0.01 -3.16
C ALA A 48 -3.18 -1.26 -4.02
N LEU A 49 -4.09 -2.16 -3.60
CA LEU A 49 -4.50 -3.32 -4.40
C LEU A 49 -5.04 -2.92 -5.78
N ASN A 50 -5.80 -1.83 -5.86
CA ASN A 50 -6.51 -1.43 -7.08
C ASN A 50 -5.68 -0.50 -7.99
N SER A 51 -4.82 0.33 -7.40
CA SER A 51 -4.16 1.45 -8.09
C SER A 51 -2.64 1.50 -7.87
N GLY A 52 -2.08 0.57 -7.11
CA GLY A 52 -0.66 0.54 -6.76
C GLY A 52 -0.30 1.52 -5.64
N ILE A 53 0.92 1.36 -5.10
CA ILE A 53 1.36 2.08 -3.91
C ILE A 53 1.63 3.57 -4.15
N VAL A 54 2.08 3.95 -5.35
CA VAL A 54 2.42 5.34 -5.66
C VAL A 54 1.16 6.18 -5.74
N ALA A 55 0.18 5.76 -6.55
CA ALA A 55 -1.11 6.44 -6.66
C ALA A 55 -1.81 6.56 -5.30
N THR A 56 -1.81 5.48 -4.52
CA THR A 56 -2.40 5.44 -3.18
C THR A 56 -1.74 6.41 -2.21
N THR A 57 -0.41 6.41 -2.16
CA THR A 57 0.31 7.26 -1.21
C THR A 57 0.13 8.72 -1.56
N LEU A 58 0.28 9.10 -2.84
CA LEU A 58 0.06 10.48 -3.28
C LEU A 58 -1.36 10.96 -3.01
N ALA A 59 -2.38 10.12 -3.23
CA ALA A 59 -3.76 10.47 -2.89
C ALA A 59 -3.96 10.70 -1.39
N ILE A 60 -3.36 9.87 -0.54
CA ILE A 60 -3.40 10.05 0.92
C ILE A 60 -2.71 11.36 1.33
N LYS A 61 -1.55 11.68 0.74
CA LYS A 61 -0.80 12.92 1.01
C LYS A 61 -1.64 14.14 0.65
N TRP A 62 -2.29 14.10 -0.52
CA TRP A 62 -3.25 15.11 -0.95
C TRP A 62 -4.40 15.25 0.06
N ALA A 63 -5.06 14.16 0.42
CA ALA A 63 -6.18 14.17 1.35
C ALA A 63 -5.80 14.75 2.72
N LEU A 64 -4.63 14.41 3.26
CA LEU A 64 -4.17 14.95 4.55
C LEU A 64 -3.95 16.46 4.50
N SER A 65 -3.35 16.99 3.43
CA SER A 65 -3.26 18.43 3.18
C SER A 65 -4.63 19.09 3.14
N GLN A 66 -5.56 18.50 2.38
CA GLN A 66 -6.90 19.05 2.21
C GLN A 66 -7.73 18.99 3.49
N PHE A 67 -7.56 17.95 4.31
CA PHE A 67 -8.18 17.86 5.64
C PHE A 67 -7.69 18.95 6.58
N ALA A 68 -6.40 19.29 6.58
CA ALA A 68 -5.87 20.39 7.37
C ALA A 68 -6.48 21.75 6.95
N LYS A 69 -6.60 21.98 5.64
CA LYS A 69 -7.25 23.19 5.10
C LYS A 69 -8.74 23.23 5.43
N LEU A 70 -9.45 22.11 5.25
CA LEU A 70 -10.88 22.00 5.56
C LEU A 70 -11.14 22.27 7.04
N SER A 71 -10.33 21.67 7.93
CA SER A 71 -10.41 21.89 9.37
C SER A 71 -10.31 23.36 9.73
N THR A 72 -9.35 24.07 9.11
CA THR A 72 -9.15 25.51 9.29
C THR A 72 -10.35 26.32 8.75
N ARG A 73 -10.79 26.05 7.52
CA ARG A 73 -11.90 26.80 6.87
C ARG A 73 -13.22 26.67 7.63
N ARG A 74 -13.53 25.48 8.15
CA ARG A 74 -14.79 25.19 8.85
C ARG A 74 -14.71 25.39 10.37
N GLY A 75 -13.50 25.53 10.92
CA GLY A 75 -13.29 25.59 12.37
C GLY A 75 -13.75 24.30 13.08
N ILE A 76 -13.56 23.14 12.43
CA ILE A 76 -13.94 21.81 12.92
C ILE A 76 -12.68 20.94 12.94
N PRO A 77 -12.28 20.34 14.07
CA PRO A 77 -11.16 19.42 14.13
C PRO A 77 -11.36 18.18 13.27
N LEU A 78 -10.35 17.81 12.49
CA LEU A 78 -10.28 16.53 11.78
C LEU A 78 -9.20 15.65 12.40
N TYR A 79 -9.52 14.37 12.62
CA TYR A 79 -8.60 13.36 13.15
C TYR A 79 -8.47 12.18 12.19
N PRO A 80 -7.65 12.31 11.12
CA PRO A 80 -7.54 11.27 10.10
C PRO A 80 -7.00 9.95 10.67
N ILE A 81 -7.59 8.85 10.21
CA ILE A 81 -7.25 7.47 10.58
C ILE A 81 -6.59 6.79 9.38
N ILE A 82 -5.52 6.03 9.62
CA ILE A 82 -4.93 5.13 8.62
C ILE A 82 -4.66 3.75 9.20
N ALA A 83 -4.76 2.72 8.37
CA ALA A 83 -4.53 1.33 8.75
C ALA A 83 -3.44 0.66 7.89
N PRO A 84 -2.15 0.88 8.22
CA PRO A 84 -1.03 0.32 7.48
C PRO A 84 -0.77 -1.15 7.84
N GLY A 85 -0.40 -1.94 6.84
CA GLY A 85 0.27 -3.23 7.01
C GLY A 85 1.79 -3.09 7.17
N ALA A 86 2.45 -4.18 7.57
CA ALA A 86 3.91 -4.20 7.79
C ALA A 86 4.71 -4.13 6.48
N LEU A 87 4.27 -4.83 5.44
CA LEU A 87 4.93 -4.79 4.14
C LEU A 87 4.68 -3.43 3.44
N PRO A 88 5.67 -2.91 2.68
CA PRO A 88 5.53 -1.63 1.99
C PRO A 88 4.30 -1.54 1.08
N PHE A 89 3.83 -2.65 0.48
CA PHE A 89 2.60 -2.69 -0.32
C PHE A 89 1.31 -2.40 0.44
N ARG A 90 1.31 -2.55 1.77
CA ARG A 90 0.14 -2.28 2.61
C ARG A 90 0.31 -1.16 3.63
N GLY A 91 1.50 -0.61 3.80
CA GLY A 91 1.73 0.55 4.66
C GLY A 91 3.19 0.76 4.98
N GLY A 92 3.94 -0.32 5.12
CA GLY A 92 5.33 -0.27 5.53
C GLY A 92 5.51 0.08 7.01
N LEU A 93 4.50 -0.05 7.87
CA LEU A 93 4.64 0.26 9.30
C LEU A 93 5.16 -0.96 10.07
N THR A 94 6.39 -0.86 10.54
CA THR A 94 7.04 -1.82 11.44
C THR A 94 7.70 -1.06 12.61
N PRO A 95 8.12 -1.75 13.68
CA PRO A 95 8.92 -1.12 14.72
C PRO A 95 10.20 -0.44 14.20
N GLU A 96 10.79 -0.99 13.14
CA GLU A 96 12.02 -0.49 12.51
C GLU A 96 11.78 0.74 11.62
N THR A 97 10.61 0.85 10.98
CA THR A 97 10.26 1.93 10.04
C THR A 97 9.37 3.00 10.64
N THR A 98 9.16 2.99 11.96
CA THR A 98 8.17 3.86 12.64
C THR A 98 8.41 5.35 12.36
N GLN A 99 9.65 5.85 12.43
CA GLN A 99 9.94 7.27 12.14
C GLN A 99 9.58 7.62 10.70
N GLU A 100 10.10 6.86 9.74
CA GLU A 100 9.87 7.10 8.32
C GLU A 100 8.37 7.10 8.00
N PHE A 101 7.60 6.19 8.60
CA PHE A 101 6.15 6.15 8.44
C PHE A 101 5.47 7.40 9.01
N LEU A 102 5.87 7.86 10.20
CA LEU A 102 5.30 9.05 10.82
C LEU A 102 5.61 10.32 10.02
N ASP A 103 6.81 10.43 9.47
CA ASP A 103 7.21 11.55 8.61
C ASP A 103 6.46 11.53 7.28
N GLU A 104 6.32 10.34 6.66
CA GLU A 104 5.60 10.17 5.40
C GLU A 104 4.10 10.48 5.57
N PHE A 105 3.48 10.07 6.67
CA PHE A 105 2.04 10.26 6.89
C PHE A 105 1.74 11.33 7.96
N ALA A 106 2.59 12.33 8.10
CA ALA A 106 2.36 13.47 9.00
C ALA A 106 0.97 14.09 8.74
N GLY A 107 0.24 14.43 9.82
CA GLY A 107 -1.16 14.87 9.77
C GLY A 107 -2.19 13.81 10.15
N ILE A 108 -1.82 12.52 10.21
CA ILE A 108 -2.69 11.50 10.80
C ILE A 108 -2.82 11.70 12.32
N ARG A 109 -3.93 11.21 12.89
CA ARG A 109 -4.22 11.29 14.33
C ARG A 109 -4.62 9.95 14.94
N THR A 110 -4.82 8.91 14.14
CA THR A 110 -5.07 7.56 14.62
C THR A 110 -4.43 6.52 13.72
N LEU A 111 -3.70 5.58 14.32
CA LEU A 111 -3.09 4.45 13.64
C LEU A 111 -3.73 3.13 14.06
N VAL A 112 -4.12 2.31 13.09
CA VAL A 112 -4.53 0.93 13.37
C VAL A 112 -3.30 0.03 13.39
N ILE A 113 -2.96 -0.48 14.58
CA ILE A 113 -1.85 -1.42 14.76
C ILE A 113 -2.29 -2.84 14.38
N GLN A 114 -1.75 -3.35 13.27
CA GLN A 114 -2.12 -4.66 12.73
C GLN A 114 -1.44 -5.84 13.45
N SER A 115 -1.82 -7.07 13.12
CA SER A 115 -1.28 -8.27 13.76
C SER A 115 0.21 -8.46 13.54
N ALA A 116 0.71 -8.23 12.32
CA ALA A 116 2.13 -8.45 12.03
C ALA A 116 3.03 -7.58 12.91
N PHE A 117 2.74 -6.28 13.00
CA PHE A 117 3.44 -5.36 13.91
C PHE A 117 3.48 -5.86 15.37
N ARG A 118 2.44 -6.56 15.85
CA ARG A 118 2.34 -7.00 17.26
C ARG A 118 3.01 -8.33 17.53
N TYR A 119 3.05 -9.22 16.55
CA TYR A 119 3.35 -10.64 16.77
C TYR A 119 4.52 -11.17 15.95
N ASP A 120 4.88 -10.51 14.85
CA ASP A 120 6.00 -10.92 13.97
C ASP A 120 7.29 -10.11 14.24
N PHE A 121 7.29 -9.29 15.30
CA PHE A 121 8.42 -8.48 15.76
C PHE A 121 8.65 -8.64 17.26
N ASP A 122 9.88 -8.38 17.70
CA ASP A 122 10.26 -8.47 19.11
C ASP A 122 9.44 -7.52 19.99
N LYS A 123 8.91 -8.05 21.09
CA LYS A 123 8.02 -7.32 22.01
C LYS A 123 8.64 -6.01 22.53
N ALA A 124 9.95 -5.99 22.75
CA ALA A 124 10.67 -4.80 23.21
C ALA A 124 10.64 -3.69 22.15
N ASP A 125 10.87 -4.03 20.88
CA ASP A 125 10.86 -3.09 19.76
C ASP A 125 9.43 -2.58 19.50
N VAL A 126 8.44 -3.46 19.57
CA VAL A 126 7.02 -3.09 19.49
C VAL A 126 6.67 -2.06 20.57
N ALA A 127 7.04 -2.31 21.83
CA ALA A 127 6.76 -1.38 22.93
C ALA A 127 7.45 -0.03 22.74
N LYS A 128 8.71 -0.03 22.26
CA LYS A 128 9.46 1.19 21.95
C LYS A 128 8.79 1.99 20.82
N ALA A 129 8.37 1.32 19.76
CA ALA A 129 7.70 1.93 18.62
C ALA A 129 6.33 2.52 19.01
N ILE A 130 5.53 1.84 19.84
CA ILE A 130 4.26 2.40 20.33
C ILE A 130 4.48 3.66 21.17
N LYS A 131 5.46 3.66 22.08
CA LYS A 131 5.79 4.86 22.87
C LYS A 131 6.18 6.03 21.96
N LYS A 132 6.96 5.76 20.91
CA LYS A 132 7.34 6.74 19.90
C LYS A 132 6.13 7.31 19.16
N ILE A 133 5.24 6.45 18.66
CA ILE A 133 4.01 6.85 17.98
C ILE A 133 3.16 7.75 18.88
N GLN A 134 2.99 7.38 20.15
CA GLN A 134 2.21 8.15 21.12
C GLN A 134 2.82 9.52 21.41
N ALA A 135 4.15 9.61 21.44
CA ALA A 135 4.87 10.85 21.73
C ALA A 135 4.93 11.80 20.53
N GLU A 136 5.10 11.30 19.31
CA GLU A 136 5.40 12.12 18.14
C GLU A 136 4.17 12.40 17.27
N MET A 137 3.36 11.37 16.95
CA MET A 137 2.24 11.48 15.99
C MET A 137 1.26 12.64 16.26
N PRO A 138 0.86 12.93 17.52
CA PRO A 138 -0.07 14.02 17.80
C PRO A 138 0.43 15.42 17.41
N HIS A 139 1.75 15.59 17.25
CA HIS A 139 2.40 16.87 16.97
C HIS A 139 2.86 17.03 15.52
N LEU A 140 2.67 16.00 14.68
CA LEU A 140 3.06 16.03 13.28
C LEU A 140 1.93 16.60 12.42
N GLU A 141 2.21 17.70 11.73
CA GLU A 141 1.25 18.36 10.86
C GLU A 141 1.37 17.91 9.41
N ALA A 142 0.23 17.87 8.71
CA ALA A 142 0.22 17.56 7.28
C ALA A 142 1.01 18.62 6.51
N ARG A 143 1.83 18.16 5.56
CA ARG A 143 2.43 19.07 4.58
C ARG A 143 1.31 19.68 3.73
N LEU A 144 1.18 21.00 3.73
CA LEU A 144 0.25 21.69 2.85
C LEU A 144 0.74 21.62 1.39
N ILE A 145 -0.19 21.30 0.50
CA ILE A 145 0.05 21.15 -0.95
C ILE A 145 -0.79 22.19 -1.67
N GLU A 146 -0.19 22.97 -2.55
CA GLU A 146 -0.91 24.05 -3.24
C GLU A 146 -2.00 23.52 -4.18
N PRO A 147 -3.20 24.16 -4.26
CA PRO A 147 -4.31 23.70 -5.09
C PRO A 147 -3.95 23.52 -6.57
N GLU A 148 -3.03 24.34 -7.09
CA GLU A 148 -2.56 24.32 -8.47
C GLU A 148 -1.83 23.01 -8.83
N LEU A 149 -1.38 22.25 -7.82
CA LEU A 149 -0.75 20.95 -8.03
C LEU A 149 -1.76 19.82 -8.24
N PHE A 150 -3.05 20.04 -8.00
CA PHE A 150 -4.08 19.01 -8.15
C PHE A 150 -4.07 18.30 -9.52
N PRO A 151 -3.98 19.01 -10.66
CA PRO A 151 -3.93 18.36 -11.96
C PRO A 151 -2.72 17.42 -12.12
N TYR A 152 -1.57 17.76 -11.49
CA TYR A 152 -0.40 16.90 -11.49
C TYR A 152 -0.62 15.65 -10.65
N PHE A 153 -1.19 15.78 -9.44
CA PHE A 153 -1.54 14.63 -8.62
C PHE A 153 -2.48 13.69 -9.36
N LEU A 154 -3.57 14.22 -9.93
CA LEU A 154 -4.55 13.43 -10.69
C LEU A 154 -3.90 12.70 -11.87
N TYR A 155 -3.06 13.40 -12.64
CA TYR A 155 -2.36 12.82 -13.78
C TYR A 155 -1.40 11.71 -13.34
N ILE A 156 -0.54 11.98 -12.35
CA ILE A 156 0.44 11.03 -11.84
C ILE A 156 -0.26 9.79 -11.26
N THR A 157 -1.30 9.96 -10.43
CA THR A 157 -2.01 8.81 -9.88
C THR A 157 -2.59 7.92 -10.96
N ASN A 158 -3.14 8.51 -12.04
CA ASN A 158 -3.68 7.75 -13.17
C ASN A 158 -2.58 7.05 -13.98
N LEU A 159 -1.43 7.69 -14.20
CA LEU A 159 -0.28 7.12 -14.90
C LEU A 159 0.26 5.87 -14.18
N PHE A 160 0.48 5.98 -12.87
CA PHE A 160 0.99 4.88 -12.06
C PHE A 160 -0.05 3.77 -11.91
N GLU A 161 -1.33 4.13 -11.71
CA GLU A 161 -2.43 3.15 -11.65
C GLU A 161 -2.55 2.35 -12.95
N LYS A 162 -2.51 3.01 -14.11
CA LYS A 162 -2.57 2.33 -15.41
C LYS A 162 -1.43 1.32 -15.56
N SER A 163 -0.20 1.75 -15.31
CA SER A 163 0.97 0.87 -15.46
C SER A 163 0.92 -0.30 -14.48
N TYR A 164 0.51 -0.06 -13.24
CA TYR A 164 0.31 -1.08 -12.22
C TYR A 164 -0.74 -2.13 -12.67
N ARG A 165 -1.90 -1.68 -13.15
CA ARG A 165 -3.00 -2.57 -13.58
C ARG A 165 -2.60 -3.49 -14.73
N GLU A 166 -1.84 -2.98 -15.70
CA GLU A 166 -1.32 -3.79 -16.81
C GLU A 166 -0.44 -4.95 -16.33
N THR A 167 0.34 -4.76 -15.26
CA THR A 167 1.10 -5.84 -14.62
C THR A 167 0.22 -6.77 -13.79
N VAL A 168 -0.77 -6.22 -13.07
CA VAL A 168 -1.74 -7.04 -12.31
C VAL A 168 -2.48 -8.00 -13.23
N GLU A 169 -2.88 -7.57 -14.42
CA GLU A 169 -3.53 -8.41 -15.43
C GLU A 169 -2.67 -9.60 -15.83
N GLN A 170 -1.36 -9.38 -16.06
CA GLN A 170 -0.40 -10.44 -16.37
C GLN A 170 -0.20 -11.42 -15.20
N MET A 171 -0.21 -10.89 -13.97
CA MET A 171 -0.01 -11.69 -12.75
C MET A 171 -1.28 -12.36 -12.22
N ALA A 172 -2.46 -12.00 -12.73
CA ALA A 172 -3.75 -12.34 -12.11
C ALA A 172 -3.97 -13.85 -11.95
N LEU A 173 -3.57 -14.64 -12.95
CA LEU A 173 -3.68 -16.11 -12.90
C LEU A 173 -2.80 -16.69 -11.79
N PHE A 174 -1.53 -16.32 -11.75
CA PHE A 174 -0.57 -16.82 -10.76
C PHE A 174 -0.95 -16.41 -9.34
N ILE A 175 -1.37 -15.15 -9.16
CA ILE A 175 -1.84 -14.63 -7.88
C ILE A 175 -3.08 -15.41 -7.42
N SER A 176 -4.03 -15.65 -8.32
CA SER A 176 -5.23 -16.44 -8.03
C SER A 176 -4.85 -17.85 -7.58
N GLN A 177 -3.98 -18.55 -8.34
CA GLN A 177 -3.50 -19.90 -8.01
C GLN A 177 -2.88 -19.96 -6.61
N VAL A 178 -1.90 -19.08 -6.32
CA VAL A 178 -1.23 -19.05 -5.00
C VAL A 178 -2.19 -18.68 -3.87
N SER A 179 -3.17 -17.81 -4.14
CA SER A 179 -4.09 -17.32 -3.10
C SER A 179 -4.91 -18.42 -2.41
N HIS A 180 -5.13 -19.56 -3.07
CA HIS A 180 -5.83 -20.72 -2.52
C HIS A 180 -5.06 -21.40 -1.38
N PHE A 181 -3.73 -21.25 -1.38
CA PHE A 181 -2.84 -21.86 -0.39
C PHE A 181 -2.42 -20.88 0.72
N ILE A 182 -2.90 -19.64 0.67
CA ILE A 182 -2.62 -18.64 1.72
C ILE A 182 -3.45 -18.96 2.97
N PRO A 183 -2.84 -19.17 4.14
CA PRO A 183 -3.57 -19.57 5.35
C PRO A 183 -4.51 -18.47 5.86
N ALA A 184 -5.76 -18.84 6.12
CA ALA A 184 -6.75 -17.97 6.73
C ALA A 184 -6.56 -17.90 8.25
N ARG A 185 -5.81 -16.91 8.75
CA ARG A 185 -5.57 -16.74 10.21
C ARG A 185 -6.75 -16.14 10.99
N ARG A 186 -7.85 -15.80 10.32
CA ARG A 186 -9.12 -15.34 10.92
C ARG A 186 -10.27 -15.79 10.04
N GLU A 187 -11.33 -16.32 10.65
CA GLU A 187 -12.62 -16.47 9.97
C GLU A 187 -13.14 -15.08 9.59
N ARG A 188 -13.53 -14.92 8.32
CA ARG A 188 -14.05 -13.65 7.82
C ARG A 188 -15.18 -13.91 6.84
N MET A 189 -16.34 -13.30 7.08
CA MET A 189 -17.38 -13.15 6.08
C MET A 189 -16.81 -12.41 4.87
N GLN A 190 -17.08 -12.94 3.67
CA GLN A 190 -16.72 -12.24 2.45
C GLN A 190 -17.52 -10.93 2.36
N HIS A 191 -16.85 -9.81 2.09
CA HIS A 191 -17.51 -8.58 1.64
C HIS A 191 -17.95 -8.85 0.19
N ILE A 192 -19.07 -9.56 0.05
CA ILE A 192 -19.84 -9.68 -1.19
C ILE A 192 -20.87 -8.55 -1.14
N GLY A 193 -20.41 -7.32 -1.00
CA GLY A 193 -21.29 -6.14 -0.92
C GLY A 193 -21.51 -5.54 -2.30
N LEU A 194 -22.72 -5.06 -2.56
CA LEU A 194 -23.13 -4.30 -3.75
C LEU A 194 -22.24 -3.07 -4.04
N PHE A 195 -21.47 -2.63 -3.04
CA PHE A 195 -20.56 -1.47 -3.05
C PHE A 195 -19.08 -1.84 -3.01
N GLY A 196 -18.74 -3.13 -3.09
CA GLY A 196 -17.37 -3.62 -3.15
C GLY A 196 -16.80 -3.56 -4.57
N TYR A 197 -15.56 -3.12 -4.70
CA TYR A 197 -14.82 -3.13 -5.97
C TYR A 197 -14.86 -4.52 -6.63
N SER A 198 -15.00 -4.57 -7.96
CA SER A 198 -14.94 -5.83 -8.70
C SER A 198 -13.51 -6.38 -8.65
N ARG A 199 -13.26 -7.34 -7.77
CA ARG A 199 -12.00 -8.11 -7.70
C ARG A 199 -11.77 -9.00 -8.93
N ARG A 200 -12.52 -8.80 -10.01
CA ARG A 200 -12.49 -9.61 -11.21
C ARG A 200 -11.57 -8.95 -12.22
N VAL A 201 -10.53 -9.66 -12.63
CA VAL A 201 -9.60 -9.24 -13.69
C VAL A 201 -9.63 -10.31 -14.76
N GLY A 202 -10.30 -9.99 -15.88
CA GLY A 202 -10.70 -11.01 -16.86
C GLY A 202 -11.61 -12.06 -16.21
N GLU A 203 -11.19 -13.33 -16.28
CA GLU A 203 -11.89 -14.45 -15.65
C GLU A 203 -11.46 -14.71 -14.20
N ASN A 204 -10.34 -14.12 -13.75
CA ASN A 204 -9.73 -14.39 -12.46
C ASN A 204 -10.34 -13.53 -11.34
N LEU A 205 -10.55 -14.14 -10.17
CA LEU A 205 -10.94 -13.44 -8.95
C LEU A 205 -9.71 -13.20 -8.08
N LEU A 206 -9.29 -11.94 -7.94
CA LEU A 206 -8.18 -11.58 -7.07
C LEU A 206 -8.56 -11.72 -5.59
N PRO A 207 -7.62 -12.18 -4.75
CA PRO A 207 -7.79 -12.15 -3.30
C PRO A 207 -7.86 -10.71 -2.79
N ARG A 208 -8.29 -10.54 -1.53
CA ARG A 208 -8.16 -9.24 -0.86
C ARG A 208 -6.70 -8.87 -0.63
N ALA A 209 -6.45 -7.61 -0.27
CA ALA A 209 -5.10 -7.05 -0.16
C ALA A 209 -4.09 -7.93 0.61
N ILE A 210 -4.44 -8.55 1.74
CA ILE A 210 -3.53 -9.46 2.47
C ILE A 210 -3.15 -10.66 1.59
N GLY A 211 -4.13 -11.37 1.02
CA GLY A 211 -3.87 -12.54 0.19
C GLY A 211 -3.16 -12.17 -1.11
N PHE A 212 -3.45 -10.99 -1.66
CA PHE A 212 -2.78 -10.46 -2.84
C PHE A 212 -1.30 -10.20 -2.57
N THR A 213 -0.99 -9.45 -1.50
CA THR A 213 0.41 -9.19 -1.11
C THR A 213 1.13 -10.49 -0.76
N ALA A 214 0.47 -11.40 -0.03
CA ALA A 214 1.04 -12.69 0.31
C ALA A 214 1.38 -13.51 -0.93
N ALA A 215 0.47 -13.55 -1.92
CA ALA A 215 0.69 -14.26 -3.18
C ALA A 215 1.83 -13.64 -4.00
N SER A 216 1.84 -12.31 -4.17
CA SER A 216 2.91 -11.60 -4.91
C SER A 216 4.29 -11.86 -4.31
N TYR A 217 4.44 -11.75 -2.98
CA TYR A 217 5.70 -12.08 -2.30
C TYR A 217 6.05 -13.57 -2.40
N SER A 218 5.04 -14.47 -2.38
CA SER A 218 5.24 -15.92 -2.52
C SER A 218 5.58 -16.35 -3.95
N LEU A 219 5.35 -15.48 -4.94
CA LEU A 219 5.83 -15.62 -6.32
C LEU A 219 7.23 -15.01 -6.50
N GLY A 220 7.77 -14.33 -5.48
CA GLY A 220 9.04 -13.62 -5.55
C GLY A 220 8.98 -12.34 -6.39
N ILE A 221 7.79 -11.81 -6.60
CA ILE A 221 7.57 -10.55 -7.32
C ILE A 221 6.71 -9.63 -6.45
N PRO A 222 7.32 -8.90 -5.52
CA PRO A 222 6.62 -7.95 -4.66
C PRO A 222 5.75 -6.96 -5.47
N ALA A 223 4.50 -6.75 -5.04
CA ALA A 223 3.53 -5.95 -5.78
C ALA A 223 3.89 -4.45 -5.83
N GLU A 224 4.82 -4.01 -5.00
CA GLU A 224 5.42 -2.67 -5.04
C GLU A 224 6.14 -2.39 -6.37
N LEU A 225 6.60 -3.44 -7.06
CA LEU A 225 7.36 -3.34 -8.31
C LEU A 225 6.44 -3.32 -9.55
N PHE A 226 5.16 -3.63 -9.39
CA PHE A 226 4.24 -3.83 -10.52
C PHE A 226 4.07 -2.55 -11.34
N GLY A 227 4.52 -2.59 -12.61
CA GLY A 227 4.46 -1.49 -13.58
C GLY A 227 5.26 -0.24 -13.18
N LEU A 228 6.10 -0.33 -12.14
CA LEU A 228 6.74 0.82 -11.54
C LEU A 228 7.83 1.39 -12.44
N GLY A 229 8.68 0.54 -13.05
CA GLY A 229 9.77 1.01 -13.91
C GLY A 229 9.22 1.71 -15.15
N LYS A 230 8.15 1.17 -15.73
CA LYS A 230 7.41 1.80 -16.83
C LYS A 230 6.86 3.17 -16.44
N ALA A 231 6.20 3.27 -15.28
CA ALA A 231 5.62 4.52 -14.81
C ALA A 231 6.69 5.57 -14.46
N ILE A 232 7.81 5.17 -13.84
CA ILE A 232 8.96 6.06 -13.56
C ILE A 232 9.48 6.66 -14.86
N LYS A 233 9.76 5.82 -15.87
CA LYS A 233 10.29 6.27 -17.16
C LYS A 233 9.36 7.26 -17.85
N GLN A 234 8.05 7.00 -17.81
CA GLN A 234 7.07 7.90 -18.39
C GLN A 234 6.98 9.23 -17.62
N ALA A 235 6.93 9.18 -16.29
CA ALA A 235 6.90 10.37 -15.44
C ALA A 235 8.16 11.23 -15.59
N GLN A 236 9.34 10.63 -15.77
CA GLN A 236 10.58 11.34 -16.06
C GLN A 236 10.52 12.03 -17.42
N LYS A 237 10.08 11.30 -18.46
CA LYS A 237 9.96 11.84 -19.82
C LYS A 237 9.02 13.05 -19.88
N GLU A 238 7.95 13.03 -19.09
CA GLU A 238 6.92 14.08 -19.08
C GLU A 238 7.19 15.20 -18.05
N GLY A 239 8.26 15.10 -17.27
CA GLY A 239 8.63 16.12 -16.29
C GLY A 239 7.78 16.12 -15.01
N TYR A 240 7.14 14.99 -14.66
CA TYR A 240 6.34 14.84 -13.43
C TYR A 240 7.07 14.10 -12.31
N TRP A 241 8.25 13.53 -12.58
CA TRP A 241 8.97 12.71 -11.61
C TRP A 241 9.41 13.47 -10.36
N ASN A 242 9.74 14.76 -10.49
CA ASN A 242 10.06 15.63 -9.36
C ASN A 242 8.90 15.77 -8.38
N VAL A 243 7.66 15.84 -8.86
CA VAL A 243 6.47 15.89 -8.00
C VAL A 243 6.32 14.57 -7.24
N VAL A 244 6.57 13.43 -7.90
CA VAL A 244 6.51 12.11 -7.24
C VAL A 244 7.52 12.02 -6.09
N THR A 245 8.79 12.36 -6.35
CA THR A 245 9.85 12.23 -5.34
C THR A 245 9.75 13.28 -4.23
N GLU A 246 9.20 14.45 -4.52
CA GLU A 246 8.94 15.49 -3.53
C GLU A 246 7.83 15.12 -2.54
N TYR A 247 6.77 14.46 -3.01
CA TYR A 247 5.60 14.14 -2.19
C TYR A 247 5.51 12.68 -1.73
N TYR A 248 6.41 11.81 -2.20
CA TYR A 248 6.60 10.45 -1.70
C TYR A 248 8.09 10.16 -1.44
N PRO A 249 8.73 10.86 -0.47
CA PRO A 249 10.16 10.73 -0.19
C PRO A 249 10.58 9.31 0.21
N SER A 250 9.72 8.55 0.90
CA SER A 250 10.05 7.17 1.30
C SER A 250 9.88 6.14 0.17
N LEU A 251 9.50 6.54 -1.05
CA LEU A 251 9.32 5.60 -2.16
C LEU A 251 10.58 4.78 -2.40
N LYS A 252 11.75 5.41 -2.46
CA LYS A 252 13.01 4.70 -2.71
C LYS A 252 13.27 3.61 -1.66
N SER A 253 13.16 3.94 -0.37
CA SER A 253 13.38 2.96 0.70
C SER A 253 12.31 1.87 0.73
N HIS A 254 11.06 2.19 0.39
CA HIS A 254 9.98 1.22 0.24
C HIS A 254 10.29 0.20 -0.85
N ILE A 255 10.72 0.67 -2.03
CA ILE A 255 11.07 -0.19 -3.17
C ILE A 255 12.33 -1.00 -2.87
N THR A 256 13.35 -0.39 -2.28
CA THR A 256 14.56 -1.10 -1.83
C THR A 256 14.22 -2.25 -0.87
N ARG A 257 13.40 -2.01 0.16
CA ARG A 257 13.01 -3.04 1.13
C ARG A 257 12.18 -4.16 0.50
N ALA A 258 11.19 -3.82 -0.32
CA ALA A 258 10.41 -4.82 -1.05
C ALA A 258 11.31 -5.62 -2.01
N GLY A 259 12.22 -4.92 -2.71
CA GLY A 259 13.19 -5.47 -3.65
C GLY A 259 14.13 -6.51 -3.07
N LYS A 260 14.37 -6.53 -1.75
CA LYS A 260 15.13 -7.61 -1.10
C LYS A 260 14.44 -8.96 -1.13
N PHE A 261 13.12 -8.98 -1.32
CA PHE A 261 12.30 -10.20 -1.49
C PHE A 261 12.00 -10.53 -2.95
N PHE A 262 12.53 -9.76 -3.90
CA PHE A 262 12.44 -10.05 -5.32
C PHE A 262 13.35 -11.22 -5.70
N ARG A 263 12.82 -12.20 -6.43
CA ARG A 263 13.58 -13.33 -6.98
C ARG A 263 13.62 -13.20 -8.49
N ARG A 264 14.77 -12.84 -9.04
CA ARG A 264 14.95 -12.61 -10.50
C ARG A 264 14.51 -13.81 -11.34
N GLN A 265 14.84 -15.03 -10.92
CA GLN A 265 14.48 -16.26 -11.62
C GLN A 265 12.96 -16.51 -11.66
N SER A 266 12.17 -15.81 -10.84
CA SER A 266 10.71 -15.88 -10.93
C SER A 266 10.18 -15.22 -12.19
N LEU A 267 10.88 -14.23 -12.75
CA LEU A 267 10.45 -13.60 -14.00
C LEU A 267 10.45 -14.60 -15.15
N GLU A 268 11.54 -15.33 -15.33
CA GLU A 268 11.65 -16.39 -16.33
C GLU A 268 10.64 -17.51 -16.04
N ALA A 269 10.56 -17.96 -14.79
CA ALA A 269 9.69 -19.07 -14.41
C ALA A 269 8.18 -18.78 -14.62
N LEU A 270 7.78 -17.51 -14.62
CA LEU A 270 6.41 -17.02 -14.80
C LEU A 270 6.19 -16.30 -16.13
N ASN A 271 7.20 -16.28 -17.02
CA ASN A 271 7.17 -15.60 -18.32
C ASN A 271 6.87 -14.09 -18.25
N MET A 272 7.44 -13.38 -17.28
CA MET A 272 7.24 -11.95 -17.02
C MET A 272 8.23 -11.06 -17.79
N ILE A 273 8.25 -11.20 -19.12
CA ILE A 273 9.23 -10.53 -20.01
C ILE A 273 9.15 -9.01 -19.91
N GLU A 274 7.94 -8.43 -19.83
CA GLU A 274 7.79 -6.97 -19.75
C GLU A 274 8.35 -6.41 -18.44
N MET A 275 8.18 -7.11 -17.33
CA MET A 275 8.76 -6.71 -16.05
C MET A 275 10.29 -6.86 -16.04
N GLU A 276 10.84 -7.85 -16.74
CA GLU A 276 12.29 -8.00 -16.88
C GLU A 276 12.92 -6.77 -17.55
N LYS A 277 12.26 -6.21 -18.56
CA LYS A 277 12.68 -4.98 -19.24
C LYS A 277 12.63 -3.74 -18.32
N GLU A 278 11.86 -3.78 -17.24
CA GLU A 278 11.76 -2.69 -16.27
C GLU A 278 12.90 -2.71 -15.23
N LEU A 279 13.60 -3.84 -15.04
CA LEU A 279 14.62 -3.99 -14.00
C LEU A 279 15.72 -2.92 -14.03
N PRO A 280 16.30 -2.55 -15.18
CA PRO A 280 17.35 -1.52 -15.20
C PRO A 280 16.87 -0.18 -14.62
N VAL A 281 15.61 0.21 -14.89
CA VAL A 281 15.02 1.46 -14.36
C VAL A 281 14.83 1.36 -12.85
N LEU A 282 14.38 0.21 -12.35
CA LEU A 282 14.18 -0.02 -10.92
C LEU A 282 15.51 -0.05 -10.15
N GLU A 283 16.53 -0.66 -10.72
CA GLU A 283 17.88 -0.75 -10.14
C GLU A 283 18.59 0.60 -10.16
N GLU A 284 18.42 1.39 -11.22
CA GLU A 284 18.88 2.77 -11.26
C GLU A 284 18.18 3.62 -10.18
N PHE A 285 16.85 3.49 -10.05
CA PHE A 285 16.07 4.22 -9.05
C PHE A 285 16.50 3.89 -7.61
N THR A 286 16.65 2.60 -7.30
CA THR A 286 17.10 2.13 -5.99
C THR A 286 18.59 2.38 -5.76
N GLY A 287 19.39 2.49 -6.82
CA GLY A 287 20.84 2.65 -6.77
C GLY A 287 21.58 1.36 -6.43
N GLU A 288 20.89 0.21 -6.45
CA GLU A 288 21.46 -1.12 -6.19
C GLU A 288 20.66 -2.20 -6.95
N PRO A 289 21.25 -3.36 -7.23
CA PRO A 289 20.52 -4.46 -7.85
C PRO A 289 19.36 -4.95 -6.98
N LEU A 290 18.23 -5.30 -7.61
CA LEU A 290 17.12 -5.93 -6.92
C LEU A 290 17.44 -7.40 -6.65
N GLY A 291 17.14 -7.85 -5.44
CA GLY A 291 17.34 -9.23 -5.00
C GLY A 291 17.77 -9.36 -3.55
N PRO A 292 17.85 -10.60 -3.05
CA PRO A 292 18.26 -10.89 -1.68
C PRO A 292 19.74 -10.57 -1.45
N VAL A 293 20.05 -10.02 -0.28
CA VAL A 293 21.41 -9.67 0.16
C VAL A 293 21.79 -10.45 1.41
N THR A 294 20.89 -10.55 2.39
CA THR A 294 21.16 -11.24 3.65
C THR A 294 20.91 -12.74 3.55
N ALA A 295 21.44 -13.52 4.51
CA ALA A 295 21.17 -14.96 4.57
C ALA A 295 19.66 -15.27 4.68
N SER A 296 18.93 -14.47 5.47
CA SER A 296 17.46 -14.59 5.62
C SER A 296 16.72 -14.32 4.31
N GLU A 297 17.12 -13.29 3.57
CA GLU A 297 16.52 -12.97 2.27
C GLU A 297 16.83 -14.04 1.22
N ASN A 298 18.06 -14.58 1.23
CA ASN A 298 18.43 -15.69 0.35
C ASN A 298 17.64 -16.96 0.67
N GLU A 299 17.39 -17.24 1.95
CA GLU A 299 16.53 -18.37 2.36
C GLU A 299 15.09 -18.15 1.90
N HIS A 300 14.56 -16.92 2.02
CA HIS A 300 13.26 -16.58 1.45
C HIS A 300 13.22 -16.87 -0.06
N ALA A 301 14.24 -16.44 -0.82
CA ALA A 301 14.30 -16.68 -2.26
C ALA A 301 14.36 -18.20 -2.63
N LYS A 302 14.98 -19.04 -1.80
CA LYS A 302 14.95 -20.51 -1.98
C LYS A 302 13.55 -21.06 -1.78
N LEU A 303 12.86 -20.67 -0.71
CA LEU A 303 11.48 -21.07 -0.45
C LEU A 303 10.56 -20.64 -1.59
N ILE A 304 10.76 -19.45 -2.17
CA ILE A 304 10.00 -19.03 -3.36
C ILE A 304 10.23 -19.97 -4.55
N GLY A 305 11.48 -20.40 -4.78
CA GLY A 305 11.76 -21.42 -5.80
C GLY A 305 10.95 -22.70 -5.57
N GLN A 306 10.93 -23.20 -4.33
CA GLN A 306 10.16 -24.39 -3.95
C GLN A 306 8.65 -24.20 -4.10
N ILE A 307 8.11 -23.00 -3.81
CA ILE A 307 6.70 -22.66 -4.04
C ILE A 307 6.37 -22.77 -5.53
N ILE A 308 7.17 -22.14 -6.39
CA ILE A 308 6.96 -22.16 -7.84
C ILE A 308 7.07 -23.59 -8.39
N ASP A 309 8.07 -24.34 -7.95
CA ASP A 309 8.25 -25.74 -8.37
C ASP A 309 7.09 -26.63 -7.90
N SER A 310 6.59 -26.41 -6.68
CA SER A 310 5.42 -27.13 -6.16
C SER A 310 4.18 -26.85 -7.01
N LEU A 311 3.92 -25.58 -7.36
CA LEU A 311 2.80 -25.19 -8.21
C LEU A 311 2.89 -25.81 -9.61
N LYS A 312 4.09 -25.86 -10.21
CA LYS A 312 4.31 -26.48 -11.52
C LYS A 312 4.07 -28.00 -11.53
N ASN A 313 4.21 -28.64 -10.37
CA ASN A 313 4.02 -30.08 -10.19
C ASN A 313 2.67 -30.42 -9.52
N ASP A 314 1.72 -29.48 -9.46
CA ASP A 314 0.42 -29.63 -8.80
C ASP A 314 0.50 -30.09 -7.33
N GLN A 315 1.56 -29.70 -6.62
CA GLN A 315 1.80 -29.97 -5.21
C GLN A 315 1.37 -28.80 -4.33
N ASN A 316 1.04 -29.07 -3.06
CA ASN A 316 0.63 -28.05 -2.10
C ASN A 316 1.87 -27.26 -1.57
N PRO A 317 1.98 -25.95 -1.84
CA PRO A 317 3.12 -25.12 -1.40
C PRO A 317 2.93 -24.46 -0.03
N GLN A 318 1.85 -24.75 0.71
CA GLN A 318 1.44 -23.97 1.89
C GLN A 318 2.54 -23.86 2.95
N ASP A 319 3.25 -24.95 3.28
CA ASP A 319 4.30 -24.92 4.30
C ASP A 319 5.46 -23.99 3.91
N PHE A 320 5.82 -23.93 2.62
CA PHE A 320 6.84 -23.01 2.13
C PHE A 320 6.36 -21.56 2.16
N ILE A 321 5.09 -21.31 1.86
CA ILE A 321 4.46 -19.98 1.96
C ILE A 321 4.53 -19.47 3.39
N GLU A 322 4.20 -20.32 4.37
CA GLU A 322 4.23 -19.98 5.79
C GLU A 322 5.64 -19.69 6.29
N GLN A 323 6.62 -20.50 5.91
CA GLN A 323 8.03 -20.26 6.23
C GLN A 323 8.54 -18.95 5.61
N ALA A 324 8.20 -18.69 4.34
CA ALA A 324 8.57 -17.45 3.67
C ALA A 324 7.92 -16.22 4.35
N ALA A 325 6.68 -16.35 4.84
CA ALA A 325 5.98 -15.29 5.57
C ALA A 325 6.70 -14.89 6.86
N VAL A 326 7.28 -15.86 7.58
CA VAL A 326 8.08 -15.60 8.78
C VAL A 326 9.32 -14.78 8.43
N LEU A 327 10.03 -15.13 7.36
CA LEU A 327 11.26 -14.43 6.95
C LEU A 327 11.02 -12.98 6.53
N ARG A 328 9.86 -12.66 5.96
CA ARG A 328 9.45 -11.28 5.64
C ARG A 328 8.62 -10.59 6.74
N LYS A 329 8.50 -11.23 7.92
CA LYS A 329 7.78 -10.74 9.12
C LYS A 329 6.34 -10.29 8.85
N SER A 330 5.66 -10.92 7.89
CA SER A 330 4.26 -10.66 7.55
C SER A 330 3.78 -11.67 6.53
N LEU A 331 2.54 -12.15 6.68
CA LEU A 331 1.90 -12.92 5.61
C LEU A 331 1.71 -12.08 4.35
N GLY A 332 1.15 -10.87 4.52
CA GLY A 332 0.77 -9.94 3.46
C GLY A 332 0.37 -8.61 4.06
#